data_AF-A0A810E286-F1
#
_entry.id   AF-A0A810E286-F1
#
_cell.length_a   1.000
_cell.length_b   1.000
_cell.length_c   1.000
_cell.angle_alpha   90.00
_cell.angle_beta   90.00
_cell.angle_gamma   90.00
#
_symmetry.space_group_name_H-M   'P 1'
#
loop_
_entity.id
_entity.type
_entity.pdbx_description
1 polymer ?
#
loop_
_entity_poly.entity_id
_entity_poly.type
_entity_poly.pdbx_seq_one_letter_code
_entity_poly.pdbx_strand_id
1 'polypeptide(L)'
;MGKRLKEEARLKIVKEALAGVKVGVLSRIYDIHPETIRGWIRDHRDSIPPEEIPVADEHLQELQRLQDVEQRYEKAMKVLGEKELELEILRELLKKKNPAYPKNSK
;
A
#
# COMPACT_ATOMS: atom_id res chain seq x y z
N MET A 1 20.63 16.12 -0.48
CA MET A 1 19.35 15.95 -1.20
C MET A 1 18.14 15.62 -0.31
N GLY A 2 18.29 15.03 0.89
CA GLY A 2 17.13 14.55 1.68
C GLY A 2 16.21 15.60 2.36
N LYS A 3 16.57 16.89 2.40
CA LYS A 3 15.68 17.93 2.97
C LYS A 3 14.55 18.34 2.01
N ARG A 4 14.84 18.47 0.71
CA ARG A 4 13.86 18.85 -0.32
C ARG A 4 12.77 17.79 -0.51
N LEU A 5 13.14 16.51 -0.50
CA LEU A 5 12.19 15.39 -0.55
C LEU A 5 11.20 15.41 0.64
N LYS A 6 11.64 15.87 1.82
CA LYS A 6 10.75 16.03 2.99
C LYS A 6 9.83 17.25 2.86
N GLU A 7 10.27 18.30 2.18
CA GLU A 7 9.46 19.49 1.91
C GLU A 7 8.39 19.22 0.84
N GLU A 8 8.74 18.53 -0.24
CA GLU A 8 7.79 18.10 -1.27
C GLU A 8 6.71 17.18 -0.71
N ALA A 9 7.10 16.19 0.11
CA ALA A 9 6.16 15.30 0.80
C ALA A 9 5.23 16.08 1.75
N ARG A 10 5.76 17.07 2.48
CA ARG A 10 4.96 17.95 3.36
C ARG A 10 3.94 18.74 2.55
N LEU A 11 4.37 19.38 1.47
CA LEU A 11 3.49 20.19 0.61
C LEU A 11 2.39 19.33 -0.01
N LYS A 12 2.71 18.10 -0.41
CA LYS A 12 1.72 17.13 -0.90
C LYS A 12 0.62 16.86 0.14
N ILE A 13 1.01 16.57 1.39
CA ILE A 13 0.06 16.32 2.50
C ILE A 13 -0.82 17.54 2.76
N VAL A 14 -0.25 18.75 2.72
CA VAL A 14 -1.03 19.99 2.90
C VAL A 14 -2.03 20.18 1.75
N LYS A 15 -1.61 19.97 0.50
CA LYS A 15 -2.50 20.05 -0.67
C LYS A 15 -3.67 19.08 -0.58
N GLU A 16 -3.41 17.84 -0.16
CA GLU A 16 -4.47 16.84 0.07
C GLU A 16 -5.42 17.25 1.21
N ALA A 17 -4.89 17.82 2.30
CA ALA A 17 -5.72 18.34 3.38
C ALA A 17 -6.61 19.51 2.92
N LEU A 18 -6.06 20.43 2.12
CA LEU A 18 -6.79 21.56 1.54
C LEU A 18 -7.84 21.11 0.51
N ALA A 19 -7.60 19.99 -0.18
CA ALA A 19 -8.56 19.34 -1.07
C ALA A 19 -9.75 18.68 -0.32
N GLY A 20 -9.77 18.72 1.02
CA GLY A 20 -10.89 18.25 1.84
C GLY A 20 -10.65 16.92 2.56
N VAL A 21 -9.44 16.35 2.47
CA VAL A 21 -9.12 15.09 3.16
C VAL A 21 -8.99 15.32 4.66
N LYS A 22 -9.67 14.49 5.45
CA LYS A 22 -9.61 14.58 6.91
C LYS A 22 -8.19 14.30 7.40
N VAL A 23 -7.68 15.14 8.29
CA VAL A 23 -6.35 15.00 8.93
C VAL A 23 -6.13 13.60 9.52
N GLY A 24 -7.16 12.99 10.11
CA GLY A 24 -7.05 11.64 10.66
C GLY A 24 -6.83 10.54 9.62
N VAL A 25 -7.28 10.75 8.37
CA VAL A 25 -7.00 9.83 7.25
C VAL A 25 -5.54 9.98 6.82
N LEU A 26 -5.10 11.22 6.59
CA LEU A 26 -3.71 11.53 6.22
C LEU A 26 -2.71 11.03 7.27
N SER A 27 -3.05 11.15 8.55
CA SER A 27 -2.24 10.64 9.66
C SER A 27 -1.96 9.14 9.55
N ARG A 28 -2.96 8.34 9.14
CA ARG A 28 -2.81 6.88 8.96
C ARG A 28 -2.06 6.53 7.68
N ILE A 29 -2.34 7.24 6.58
CA ILE A 29 -1.71 6.98 5.27
C ILE A 29 -0.21 7.29 5.31
N TYR A 30 0.17 8.40 5.92
CA TYR A 30 1.54 8.88 5.93
C TYR A 30 2.31 8.57 7.22
N ASP A 31 1.67 7.90 8.18
CA ASP A 31 2.23 7.60 9.51
C ASP A 31 2.80 8.84 10.23
N ILE A 32 1.99 9.91 10.26
CA ILE A 32 2.37 11.21 10.84
C ILE A 32 1.36 11.59 11.91
N HIS A 33 1.85 12.12 13.02
CA HIS A 33 0.98 12.58 14.10
C HIS A 33 0.02 13.69 13.61
N PRO A 34 -1.30 13.62 13.92
CA PRO A 34 -2.29 14.57 13.42
C PRO A 34 -1.94 16.04 13.68
N GLU A 35 -1.32 16.33 14.82
CA GLU A 35 -0.93 17.68 15.21
C GLU A 35 0.18 18.26 14.32
N THR A 36 1.10 17.41 13.86
CA THR A 36 2.14 17.80 12.92
C THR A 36 1.53 18.25 11.59
N ILE A 37 0.51 17.53 11.11
CA ILE A 37 -0.21 17.87 9.89
C ILE A 37 -0.97 19.19 10.06
N ARG A 38 -1.64 19.41 11.19
CA ARG A 38 -2.31 20.70 11.49
C ARG A 38 -1.34 21.88 11.50
N GLY A 39 -0.15 21.69 12.07
CA GLY A 39 0.93 22.67 12.02
C GLY A 39 1.30 23.03 10.59
N TRP A 40 1.54 22.03 9.73
CA TRP A 40 1.88 22.27 8.33
C TRP A 40 0.80 22.96 7.53
N ILE A 41 -0.48 22.59 7.74
CA ILE A 41 -1.62 23.27 7.12
C ILE A 41 -1.61 24.74 7.50
N ARG A 42 -1.47 25.07 8.78
CA ARG A 42 -1.40 26.47 9.24
C ARG A 42 -0.24 27.23 8.58
N ASP A 43 0.92 26.60 8.48
CA ASP A 43 2.13 27.26 7.98
C ASP A 43 2.13 27.46 6.44
N HIS A 44 1.34 26.69 5.69
CA HIS A 44 1.38 26.67 4.21
C HIS A 44 0.04 26.96 3.52
N ARG A 45 -1.07 27.08 4.27
CA ARG A 45 -2.40 27.34 3.68
C ARG A 45 -2.44 28.61 2.85
N ASP A 46 -1.75 29.66 3.29
CA ASP A 46 -1.78 30.96 2.62
C ASP A 46 -0.77 31.09 1.48
N SER A 47 0.16 30.13 1.36
CA SER A 47 1.19 30.11 0.32
C SER A 47 0.84 29.22 -0.88
N ILE A 48 -0.20 28.38 -0.76
CA ILE A 48 -0.63 27.47 -1.82
C ILE A 48 -1.77 28.14 -2.62
N PRO A 49 -1.59 28.39 -3.93
CA PRO A 49 -2.65 28.91 -4.78
C PRO A 49 -3.83 27.93 -4.86
N PRO A 50 -5.09 28.40 -4.96
CA PRO A 50 -6.25 27.54 -5.16
C PRO A 50 -6.13 26.60 -6.37
N GLU A 51 -5.41 27.01 -7.42
CA GLU A 51 -5.17 26.23 -8.64
C GLU A 51 -4.27 25.01 -8.40
N GLU A 52 -3.49 25.01 -7.32
CA GLU A 52 -2.61 23.90 -6.96
C GLU A 52 -3.27 22.90 -5.99
N ILE A 53 -4.49 23.18 -5.52
CA ILE A 53 -5.26 22.29 -4.67
C ILE A 53 -5.94 21.25 -5.58
N PRO A 54 -5.65 19.95 -5.41
CA PRO A 54 -6.32 18.89 -6.16
C PRO A 54 -7.84 19.02 -6.01
N VAL A 55 -8.57 18.90 -7.11
CA VAL A 55 -10.03 18.89 -7.06
C VAL A 55 -10.47 17.65 -6.30
N ALA A 56 -11.38 17.80 -5.33
CA ALA A 56 -11.77 16.75 -4.39
C ALA A 56 -12.18 15.42 -5.06
N ASP A 57 -12.68 15.45 -6.30
CA ASP A 57 -13.07 14.27 -7.07
C ASP A 57 -11.87 13.41 -7.51
N GLU A 58 -10.73 14.01 -7.87
CA GLU A 58 -9.55 13.25 -8.30
C GLU A 58 -8.92 12.49 -7.12
N HIS A 59 -8.93 13.09 -5.94
CA HIS A 59 -8.39 12.44 -4.74
C HIS A 59 -9.30 11.30 -4.24
N LEU A 60 -10.63 11.46 -4.32
CA LEU A 60 -11.57 10.38 -4.04
C LEU A 60 -11.39 9.20 -5.00
N GLN A 61 -11.18 9.47 -6.29
CA GLN A 61 -10.91 8.43 -7.28
C GLN A 61 -9.58 7.71 -7.02
N GLU A 62 -8.53 8.43 -6.63
CA GLU A 62 -7.23 7.82 -6.32
C GLU A 62 -7.31 6.95 -5.05
N LEU A 63 -8.03 7.38 -4.01
CA LEU A 63 -8.26 6.57 -2.82
C LEU A 63 -9.04 5.29 -3.13
N GLN A 64 -10.08 5.37 -3.96
CA GLN A 64 -10.83 4.20 -4.42
C GLN A 64 -9.93 3.24 -5.20
N ARG A 65 -9.10 3.78 -6.10
CA ARG A 65 -8.14 2.98 -6.88
C ARG A 65 -7.13 2.27 -5.98
N LEU A 66 -6.59 2.94 -4.97
CA LEU A 66 -5.66 2.35 -4.01
C LEU A 66 -6.31 1.23 -3.20
N GLN A 67 -7.54 1.44 -2.72
CA GLN A 67 -8.31 0.41 -2.01
C GLN A 67 -8.57 -0.82 -2.89
N ASP A 68 -8.92 -0.62 -4.16
CA ASP A 68 -9.11 -1.72 -5.11
C ASP A 68 -7.81 -2.51 -5.35
N VAL A 69 -6.67 -1.81 -5.44
CA VAL A 69 -5.35 -2.43 -5.59
C VAL A 69 -4.98 -3.25 -4.35
N GLU A 70 -5.23 -2.71 -3.16
CA GLU A 70 -4.97 -3.40 -1.88
C GLU A 70 -5.80 -4.67 -1.75
N GLN A 71 -7.10 -4.61 -2.06
CA GLN A 71 -7.96 -5.80 -2.06
C GLN A 71 -7.52 -6.86 -3.09
N ARG A 72 -7.04 -6.43 -4.27
CA ARG A 72 -6.51 -7.37 -5.27
C ARG A 72 -5.21 -8.01 -4.80
N TYR A 73 -4.36 -7.24 -4.13
CA TYR A 73 -3.11 -7.74 -3.54
C TYR A 73 -3.37 -8.77 -2.44
N GLU A 74 -4.27 -8.50 -1.49
CA GLU A 74 -4.64 -9.47 -0.44
C GLU A 74 -5.17 -10.78 -1.02
N LYS A 75 -6.05 -10.70 -2.03
CA LYS A 75 -6.57 -11.88 -2.75
C LYS A 75 -5.45 -12.65 -3.44
N ALA A 76 -4.54 -11.95 -4.11
CA ALA A 76 -3.40 -12.57 -4.79
C ALA A 76 -2.46 -13.26 -3.80
N MET A 77 -2.15 -12.63 -2.68
CA MET A 77 -1.32 -13.20 -1.61
C MET A 77 -1.92 -14.48 -1.03
N LYS A 78 -3.25 -14.50 -0.81
CA LYS A 78 -3.94 -15.69 -0.34
C LYS A 78 -3.81 -16.86 -1.33
N VAL A 79 -4.12 -16.61 -2.60
CA VAL A 79 -4.03 -17.63 -3.66
C VAL A 79 -2.58 -18.12 -3.83
N LEU A 80 -1.61 -17.21 -3.73
CA LEU A 80 -0.19 -17.56 -3.79
C LEU A 80 0.21 -18.48 -2.63
N GLY A 81 -0.19 -18.16 -1.40
CA GLY A 81 0.11 -19.00 -0.24
C GLY A 81 -0.52 -20.40 -0.33
N GLU A 82 -1.75 -20.51 -0.84
CA GLU A 82 -2.39 -21.80 -1.12
C GLU A 82 -1.57 -22.63 -2.14
N LYS A 83 -1.06 -21.98 -3.19
CA LYS A 83 -0.23 -22.62 -4.22
C LYS A 83 1.15 -23.01 -3.71
N GLU A 84 1.77 -22.20 -2.87
CA GLU A 84 3.05 -22.51 -2.24
C GLU A 84 2.94 -23.73 -1.31
N LEU A 85 1.87 -23.83 -0.52
CA LEU A 85 1.61 -25.00 0.32
C LEU A 85 1.42 -26.28 -0.51
N GLU A 86 0.61 -26.20 -1.58
CA GLU A 86 0.40 -27.31 -2.50
C GLU A 86 1.73 -27.78 -3.12
N LEU A 87 2.57 -26.84 -3.56
CA LEU A 87 3.90 -27.13 -4.10
C LEU A 87 4.82 -27.79 -3.08
N GLU A 88 4.80 -27.34 -1.83
CA GLU A 88 5.62 -27.92 -0.76
C GLU A 88 5.23 -29.39 -0.50
N ILE A 89 3.92 -29.67 -0.41
CA ILE A 89 3.40 -31.03 -0.25
C ILE A 89 3.81 -31.91 -1.44
N LEU A 90 3.64 -31.43 -2.67
CA LEU A 90 4.03 -32.18 -3.88
C LEU A 90 5.53 -32.46 -3.92
N ARG A 91 6.37 -31.50 -3.54
CA ARG A 91 7.83 -31.69 -3.41
C ARG A 91 8.16 -32.74 -2.35
N GLU A 92 7.47 -32.74 -1.22
CA GLU A 92 7.68 -33.74 -0.17
C GLU A 92 7.30 -35.14 -0.64
N LEU A 93 6.19 -35.30 -1.37
CA LEU A 93 5.77 -36.58 -1.95
C LEU A 93 6.78 -37.11 -2.98
N LEU A 94 7.35 -36.24 -3.81
CA LEU A 94 8.41 -36.63 -4.76
C LEU A 94 9.70 -37.06 -4.05
N LYS A 95 10.06 -36.43 -2.92
CA LYS A 95 11.20 -36.84 -2.08
C LYS A 95 10.98 -38.23 -1.47
N LYS A 96 9.73 -38.57 -1.14
CA LYS A 96 9.29 -39.92 -0.70
C LYS A 96 9.27 -40.89 -1.90
N LYS A 97 10.42 -41.12 -2.53
CA LYS A 97 10.61 -42.17 -3.54
C LYS A 97 10.18 -43.52 -2.92
N ASN A 98 9.14 -44.11 -3.46
CA ASN A 98 8.51 -45.35 -2.98
C ASN A 98 9.53 -46.50 -2.78
N PRO A 99 9.91 -46.87 -1.54
CA PRO A 99 10.82 -48.00 -1.30
C PRO A 99 10.14 -49.35 -1.57
N ALA A 100 8.82 -49.38 -1.74
CA ALA A 100 8.04 -50.59 -2.03
C ALA A 100 7.76 -50.79 -3.53
N TYR A 101 8.38 -50.03 -4.43
CA TYR A 101 8.29 -50.33 -5.86
C TYR A 101 9.12 -51.60 -6.14
N PRO A 102 8.51 -52.74 -6.54
CA PRO A 102 9.26 -53.94 -6.84
C PRO A 102 10.16 -53.62 -8.03
N LYS A 103 11.47 -53.52 -7.79
CA LYS A 103 12.45 -53.60 -8.87
C LYS A 103 12.32 -55.02 -9.38
N ASN A 104 11.75 -55.16 -10.58
CA ASN A 104 11.54 -56.44 -11.27
C ASN A 104 12.66 -57.43 -10.93
N SER A 105 12.31 -58.49 -10.21
CA SER A 105 13.15 -59.65 -10.02
C SER A 105 13.12 -60.47 -11.32
N LYS A 106 14.05 -60.22 -12.22
CA LYS A 106 14.50 -61.15 -13.26
C LYS A 106 15.96 -60.91 -13.57
#